data_AF-A0AAT9GT72-F1
#
_entry.id   AF-A0AAT9GT72-F1
#
_cell.length_a   1.000
_cell.length_b   1.000
_cell.length_c   1.000
_cell.angle_alpha   90.00
_cell.angle_beta   90.00
_cell.angle_gamma   90.00
#
_symmetry.space_group_name_H-M   'P 1'
#
loop_
_entity.id
_entity.type
_entity.pdbx_description
1 polymer ?
#
loop_
_entity_poly.entity_id
_entity_poly.type
_entity_poly.pdbx_seq_one_letter_code
_entity_poly.pdbx_strand_id
1 'polypeptide(L)'
;MNEDAETIIQDLSKKLEEAENFAYENSSDGKIIGRVTRFETIKLGERNYIGIDIAFSDYYSSNIKNGEYLAIRTIVQPVVVVGQVVSITRSDMLAEFNIREVSYPRDPTTIMTQTFLELKPIAEIEGNEKRPAVSPIDPQSPVFRPKAKLLQEVLGIPEEGIVIGKIYSGGRTIDADVRLDEDTLVHHTLIIGTTGSGKTTLLKNILSQAPSALYFDRQGDFVRYLISKGDEFSVVMPSVRMMVEDIEDVQGGKQATLILASEFSHRYGCQEPISDDIKDGEVILDCNGTIVHLVPYSIKFSKVIDSLHKILPNMSAQARTFWPVIVVNLRKEIKNLINISNKYPQLKSTLTYSKIFDQITPSSLLGETIKLEVNEDIDMAKLTGLPTYITPIKNEHILSINIHSIFENNILSNKLNLAPQTKEAIIRNLRSLSEFGIFNVKGTFDVNFEKLGKKTIVDLSWVLEATASIDAIAIIAYSLLTDFYNYKDSIYKKGGNLELTILALDEAHEYFPQTKDEEAKSTIEGLINRLMRLGRVRKVAVVLATHMPEDLNPLILQLSNTKIVMRNEENVLEKLGFEDYADILLTAQAGLGVIRSIKFSDVVMRTLLP
;
A
#
# COMPACT_ATOMS: atom_id res chain seq x y z
N MET A 1 26.21 56.43 24.61
CA MET A 1 24.73 56.46 24.50
C MET A 1 24.26 56.87 23.10
N ASN A 2 24.74 57.95 22.48
CA ASN A 2 24.33 58.31 21.11
C ASN A 2 25.09 57.55 19.99
N GLU A 3 26.38 57.26 20.15
CA GLU A 3 27.15 56.50 19.14
C GLU A 3 26.62 55.06 18.96
N ASP A 4 26.19 54.41 20.04
CA ASP A 4 25.64 53.05 20.00
C ASP A 4 24.30 52.99 19.25
N ALA A 5 23.46 54.02 19.40
CA ALA A 5 22.16 54.09 18.76
C ALA A 5 22.25 54.35 17.25
N GLU A 6 23.13 55.26 16.82
CA GLU A 6 23.37 55.50 15.38
C GLU A 6 23.96 54.26 14.69
N THR A 7 24.85 53.55 15.36
CA THR A 7 25.44 52.29 14.85
C THR A 7 24.37 51.20 14.68
N ILE A 8 23.46 51.06 15.65
CA ILE A 8 22.33 50.11 15.56
C ILE A 8 21.36 50.48 14.43
N ILE A 9 21.05 51.77 14.23
CA ILE A 9 20.16 52.21 13.15
C ILE A 9 20.77 51.92 11.78
N GLN A 10 22.08 52.14 11.62
CA GLN A 10 22.79 51.82 10.38
C GLN A 10 22.81 50.31 10.11
N ASP A 11 23.07 49.49 11.12
CA ASP A 11 23.01 48.02 11.02
C ASP A 11 21.60 47.52 10.64
N LEU A 12 20.56 48.03 11.30
CA LEU A 12 19.17 47.67 10.99
C LEU A 12 18.75 48.09 9.58
N SER A 13 19.16 49.29 9.14
CA SER A 13 18.87 49.76 7.78
C SER A 13 19.51 48.83 6.73
N LYS A 14 20.74 48.39 6.98
CA LYS A 14 21.43 47.42 6.12
C LYS A 14 20.73 46.06 6.11
N LYS A 15 20.35 45.55 7.28
CA LYS A 15 19.60 44.28 7.39
C LYS A 15 18.23 44.32 6.72
N LEU A 16 17.55 45.46 6.77
CA LEU A 16 16.29 45.68 6.06
C LEU A 16 16.51 45.57 4.55
N GLU A 17 17.52 46.24 4.02
CA GLU A 17 17.87 46.20 2.60
C GLU A 17 18.27 44.76 2.16
N GLU A 18 19.05 44.06 2.98
CA GLU A 18 19.41 42.65 2.75
C GLU A 18 18.16 41.74 2.72
N ALA A 19 17.20 41.95 3.63
CA ALA A 19 15.95 41.19 3.67
C ALA A 19 15.07 41.46 2.44
N GLU A 20 14.99 42.72 1.98
CA GLU A 20 14.25 43.11 0.79
C GLU A 20 14.89 42.54 -0.49
N ASN A 21 16.21 42.66 -0.64
CA ASN A 21 16.94 42.10 -1.77
C ASN A 21 16.75 40.58 -1.84
N PHE A 22 16.86 39.88 -0.71
CA PHE A 22 16.58 38.45 -0.64
C PHE A 22 15.14 38.13 -1.09
N ALA A 23 14.16 38.89 -0.63
CA ALA A 23 12.76 38.70 -0.99
C ALA A 23 12.54 38.88 -2.50
N TYR A 24 13.13 39.91 -3.12
CA TYR A 24 13.05 40.12 -4.58
C TYR A 24 13.70 38.97 -5.36
N GLU A 25 14.90 38.55 -4.98
CA GLU A 25 15.65 37.48 -5.65
C GLU A 25 14.94 36.12 -5.57
N ASN A 26 14.29 35.85 -4.43
CA ASN A 26 13.61 34.58 -4.17
C ASN A 26 12.10 34.64 -4.44
N SER A 27 11.59 35.77 -4.91
CA SER A 27 10.20 35.91 -5.31
C SER A 27 9.95 35.28 -6.69
N SER A 28 8.86 34.54 -6.82
CA SER A 28 8.44 33.96 -8.10
C SER A 28 8.03 35.00 -9.12
N ASP A 29 7.54 36.16 -8.67
CA ASP A 29 7.08 37.27 -9.53
C ASP A 29 7.99 38.51 -9.42
N GLY A 30 9.12 38.41 -8.70
CA GLY A 30 10.07 39.50 -8.52
C GLY A 30 9.51 40.66 -7.70
N LYS A 31 8.50 40.42 -6.86
CA LYS A 31 7.84 41.45 -6.05
C LYS A 31 7.79 41.09 -4.57
N ILE A 32 7.75 42.12 -3.75
CA ILE A 32 7.29 42.08 -2.37
C ILE A 32 5.78 42.35 -2.40
N ILE A 33 5.01 41.47 -1.76
CA ILE A 33 3.55 41.47 -1.78
C ILE A 33 2.97 42.33 -0.67
N GLY A 34 3.65 42.35 0.47
CA GLY A 34 3.21 43.06 1.66
C GLY A 34 4.29 43.03 2.73
N ARG A 35 3.91 43.47 3.93
CA ARG A 35 4.80 43.49 5.08
C ARG A 35 4.10 42.97 6.31
N VAL A 36 4.86 42.37 7.20
CA VAL A 36 4.36 42.00 8.53
C VAL A 36 3.82 43.25 9.23
N THR A 37 2.61 43.15 9.76
CA THR A 37 1.89 44.29 10.32
C THR A 37 2.63 44.92 11.50
N ARG A 38 2.38 46.21 11.70
CA ARG A 38 2.84 46.96 12.89
C ARG A 38 1.74 47.09 13.96
N PHE A 39 0.51 46.74 13.62
CA PHE A 39 -0.68 47.14 14.38
C PHE A 39 -1.15 46.08 15.38
N GLU A 40 -0.90 44.80 15.11
CA GLU A 40 -1.23 43.71 16.04
C GLU A 40 0.01 43.13 16.73
N THR A 41 -0.16 42.68 17.98
CA THR A 41 0.88 41.93 18.69
C THR A 41 0.95 40.53 18.09
N ILE A 42 2.09 40.20 17.49
CA ILE A 42 2.36 38.85 16.97
C ILE A 42 2.46 37.90 18.18
N LYS A 43 1.41 37.12 18.43
CA LYS A 43 1.36 36.16 19.54
C LYS A 43 1.60 34.74 19.02
N LEU A 44 2.84 34.27 19.10
CA LEU A 44 3.14 32.84 18.96
C LEU A 44 2.59 32.10 20.20
N GLY A 45 1.56 31.25 20.03
CA GLY A 45 1.10 30.31 21.07
C GLY A 45 -0.40 30.29 21.41
N GLU A 46 -1.15 31.41 21.27
CA GLU A 46 -2.60 31.47 21.57
C GLU A 46 -3.48 31.60 20.31
N ARG A 47 -2.96 32.27 19.27
CA ARG A 47 -3.54 32.42 17.93
C ARG A 47 -2.38 32.36 16.93
N ASN A 48 -2.17 31.23 16.27
CA ASN A 48 -0.97 30.99 15.45
C ASN A 48 -1.09 31.62 14.04
N TYR A 49 -1.32 32.93 13.96
CA TYR A 49 -1.32 33.64 12.69
C TYR A 49 -0.45 34.90 12.75
N ILE A 50 0.14 35.24 11.62
CA ILE A 50 0.96 36.42 11.43
C ILE A 50 0.15 37.39 10.56
N GLY A 51 -0.12 38.58 11.10
CA GLY A 51 -0.80 39.63 10.38
C GLY A 51 0.09 40.25 9.30
N ILE A 52 -0.44 40.43 8.10
CA ILE A 52 0.27 40.99 6.95
C ILE A 52 -0.56 42.11 6.35
N ASP A 53 0.04 43.29 6.24
CA ASP A 53 -0.54 44.45 5.58
C ASP A 53 -0.13 44.47 4.11
N ILE A 54 -1.11 44.63 3.23
CA ILE A 54 -0.93 44.70 1.79
C ILE A 54 -1.51 46.02 1.28
N ALA A 55 -0.67 46.81 0.61
CA ALA A 55 -1.12 48.04 -0.01
C ALA A 55 -2.09 47.73 -1.17
N PHE A 56 -3.06 48.62 -1.41
CA PHE A 56 -4.08 48.40 -2.44
C PHE A 56 -3.48 48.14 -3.83
N SER A 57 -2.39 48.83 -4.19
CA SER A 57 -1.67 48.63 -5.46
C SER A 57 -1.13 47.20 -5.60
N ASP A 58 -0.59 46.65 -4.51
CA ASP A 58 -0.03 45.30 -4.49
C ASP A 58 -1.15 44.27 -4.50
N TYR A 59 -2.21 44.47 -3.72
CA TYR A 59 -3.42 43.64 -3.77
C TYR A 59 -4.03 43.59 -5.18
N TYR A 60 -4.19 44.76 -5.81
CA TYR A 60 -4.77 44.90 -7.15
C TYR A 60 -3.98 44.13 -8.21
N SER A 61 -2.65 44.03 -8.04
CA SER A 61 -1.77 43.36 -9.01
C SER A 61 -1.40 41.92 -8.65
N SER A 62 -1.59 41.49 -7.40
CA SER A 62 -1.10 40.20 -6.90
C SER A 62 -2.15 39.08 -6.89
N ASN A 63 -3.45 39.36 -6.84
CA ASN A 63 -4.55 38.37 -6.85
C ASN A 63 -4.36 37.20 -5.85
N ILE A 64 -3.98 37.53 -4.61
CA ILE A 64 -3.71 36.54 -3.54
C ILE A 64 -4.98 35.75 -3.20
N LYS A 65 -4.82 34.46 -2.92
CA LYS A 65 -5.92 33.54 -2.58
C LYS A 65 -5.71 32.90 -1.22
N ASN A 66 -6.83 32.50 -0.60
CA ASN A 66 -6.79 31.63 0.58
C ASN A 66 -6.13 30.29 0.19
N GLY A 67 -5.31 29.75 1.10
CA GLY A 67 -4.51 28.56 0.89
C GLY A 67 -3.22 28.78 0.09
N GLU A 68 -2.88 30.01 -0.30
CA GLU A 68 -1.62 30.34 -0.98
C GLU A 68 -0.45 30.33 0.03
N TYR A 69 0.67 29.72 -0.35
CA TYR A 69 1.91 29.77 0.43
C TYR A 69 2.65 31.09 0.18
N LEU A 70 2.98 31.79 1.26
CA LEU A 70 3.81 33.00 1.25
C LEU A 70 5.03 32.80 2.16
N ALA A 71 6.10 33.54 1.87
CA ALA A 71 7.32 33.54 2.65
C ALA A 71 7.56 34.92 3.27
N ILE A 72 8.13 34.92 4.47
CA ILE A 72 8.55 36.10 5.22
C ILE A 72 10.05 35.99 5.42
N ARG A 73 10.78 37.05 5.10
CA ARG A 73 12.21 37.16 5.41
C ARG A 73 12.38 38.12 6.59
N THR A 74 12.73 37.60 7.78
CA THR A 74 12.85 38.42 9.00
C THR A 74 14.06 39.37 8.95
N ILE A 75 14.01 40.50 9.66
CA ILE A 75 14.99 41.57 9.50
C ILE A 75 16.18 41.36 10.46
N VAL A 76 15.89 41.19 11.75
CA VAL A 76 16.92 41.17 12.79
C VAL A 76 17.74 39.88 12.73
N GLN A 77 17.03 38.75 12.67
CA GLN A 77 17.63 37.43 12.44
C GLN A 77 17.38 37.01 11.00
N PRO A 78 18.35 36.41 10.30
CA PRO A 78 18.22 36.14 8.89
C PRO A 78 17.42 34.85 8.57
N VAL A 79 16.21 34.70 9.13
CA VAL A 79 15.34 33.53 8.96
C VAL A 79 14.36 33.73 7.80
N VAL A 80 14.03 32.64 7.11
CA VAL A 80 12.91 32.59 6.17
C VAL A 80 11.81 31.72 6.75
N VAL A 81 10.62 32.30 6.91
CA VAL A 81 9.43 31.60 7.43
C VAL A 81 8.44 31.42 6.28
N VAL A 82 7.97 30.20 6.05
CA VAL A 82 6.88 29.90 5.11
C VAL A 82 5.60 29.67 5.91
N GLY A 83 4.52 30.28 5.44
CA GLY A 83 3.18 30.06 5.97
C GLY A 83 2.13 30.00 4.88
N GLN A 84 0.92 29.64 5.26
CA GLN A 84 -0.24 29.56 4.38
C GLN A 84 -1.26 30.64 4.75
N VAL A 85 -1.80 31.32 3.74
CA VAL A 85 -2.87 32.32 3.94
C VAL A 85 -4.13 31.59 4.38
N VAL A 86 -4.67 31.94 5.54
CA VAL A 86 -5.90 31.34 6.08
C VAL A 86 -7.09 32.29 6.03
N SER A 87 -6.82 33.60 6.01
CA SER A 87 -7.85 34.65 5.98
C SER A 87 -7.39 35.84 5.15
N ILE A 88 -8.34 36.46 4.46
CA ILE A 88 -8.15 37.67 3.66
C ILE A 88 -9.28 38.63 4.03
N THR A 89 -8.94 39.73 4.68
CA THR A 89 -9.89 40.74 5.14
C THR A 89 -9.74 42.02 4.33
N ARG A 90 -10.87 42.53 3.84
CA ARG A 90 -10.98 43.85 3.23
C ARG A 90 -12.19 44.56 3.80
N SER A 91 -11.98 45.79 4.24
CA SER A 91 -12.99 46.66 4.80
C SER A 91 -12.98 47.99 4.06
N ASP A 92 -14.16 48.53 3.77
CA ASP A 92 -14.30 49.95 3.44
C ASP A 92 -14.02 50.78 4.71
N MET A 93 -13.46 51.98 4.57
CA MET A 93 -13.15 52.83 5.74
C MET A 93 -14.38 53.09 6.61
N LEU A 94 -15.57 53.30 6.03
CA LEU A 94 -16.80 53.50 6.80
C LEU A 94 -17.22 52.25 7.55
N ALA A 95 -16.99 51.07 6.98
CA ALA A 95 -17.29 49.79 7.63
C ALA A 95 -16.41 49.57 8.88
N GLU A 96 -15.14 50.00 8.85
CA GLU A 96 -14.26 49.94 10.04
C GLU A 96 -14.77 50.81 11.19
N PHE A 97 -15.34 51.97 10.87
CA PHE A 97 -15.98 52.84 11.86
C PHE A 97 -17.43 52.43 12.20
N ASN A 98 -17.92 51.30 11.69
CA ASN A 98 -19.31 50.83 11.84
C ASN A 98 -20.37 51.87 11.38
N ILE A 99 -20.03 52.68 10.37
CA ILE A 99 -20.91 53.69 9.78
C ILE A 99 -21.68 53.07 8.61
N ARG A 100 -23.01 53.18 8.62
CA ARG A 100 -23.89 52.69 7.53
C ARG A 100 -24.34 53.85 6.65
N GLU A 101 -24.03 53.79 5.37
CA GLU A 101 -24.61 54.69 4.37
C GLU A 101 -25.95 54.17 3.83
N VAL A 102 -26.82 55.12 3.45
CA VAL A 102 -28.13 54.83 2.87
C VAL A 102 -28.06 54.63 1.34
N SER A 103 -26.98 55.11 0.71
CA SER A 103 -26.75 55.00 -0.74
C SER A 103 -25.47 54.21 -1.03
N TYR A 104 -25.40 53.56 -2.20
CA TYR A 104 -24.18 52.92 -2.68
C TYR A 104 -23.35 53.90 -3.52
N PRO A 105 -22.21 54.39 -3.02
CA PRO A 105 -21.34 55.27 -3.81
C PRO A 105 -20.79 54.55 -5.05
N ARG A 106 -20.66 55.27 -6.17
CA ARG A 106 -20.05 54.76 -7.42
C ARG A 106 -18.56 55.12 -7.55
N ASP A 107 -18.01 55.84 -6.59
CA ASP A 107 -16.61 56.24 -6.60
C ASP A 107 -15.71 55.03 -6.28
N PRO A 108 -14.82 54.61 -7.21
CA PRO A 108 -13.94 53.46 -6.98
C PRO A 108 -12.88 53.71 -5.89
N THR A 109 -12.65 54.95 -5.44
CA THR A 109 -11.71 55.23 -4.35
C THR A 109 -12.17 54.67 -3.00
N THR A 110 -13.48 54.46 -2.83
CA THR A 110 -14.08 53.88 -1.62
C THR A 110 -13.52 52.50 -1.29
N ILE A 111 -13.21 51.71 -2.32
CA ILE A 111 -12.65 50.36 -2.17
C ILE A 111 -11.11 50.34 -2.19
N MET A 112 -10.42 51.49 -2.24
CA MET A 112 -8.94 51.58 -2.23
C MET A 112 -8.35 51.49 -0.82
N THR A 113 -8.82 50.53 -0.04
CA THR A 113 -8.35 50.26 1.32
C THR A 113 -7.25 49.20 1.34
N GLN A 114 -6.46 49.18 2.42
CA GLN A 114 -5.46 48.15 2.65
C GLN A 114 -6.15 46.78 2.82
N THR A 115 -5.45 45.74 2.39
CA THR A 115 -5.89 44.35 2.60
C THR A 115 -5.06 43.77 3.72
N PHE A 116 -5.73 43.13 4.68
CA PHE A 116 -5.10 42.42 5.79
C PHE A 116 -5.17 40.91 5.54
N LEU A 117 -4.06 40.21 5.72
CA LEU A 117 -4.01 38.74 5.67
C LEU A 117 -3.61 38.17 7.02
N GLU A 118 -4.16 36.99 7.33
CA GLU A 118 -3.66 36.14 8.39
C GLU A 118 -2.88 34.97 7.76
N LEU A 119 -1.61 34.84 8.13
CA LEU A 119 -0.73 33.77 7.66
C LEU A 119 -0.45 32.77 8.78
N LYS A 120 -0.86 31.50 8.60
CA LYS A 120 -0.50 30.40 9.51
C LYS A 120 0.93 29.97 9.21
N PRO A 121 1.90 30.15 10.13
CA PRO A 121 3.27 29.73 9.87
C PRO A 121 3.38 28.20 9.94
N ILE A 122 4.17 27.63 9.03
CA ILE A 122 4.30 26.17 8.86
C ILE A 122 5.73 25.74 9.22
N ALA A 123 6.71 26.32 8.55
CA ALA A 123 8.11 25.97 8.71
C ALA A 123 9.00 27.19 8.53
N GLU A 124 10.21 27.10 9.06
CA GLU A 124 11.25 28.10 8.88
C GLU A 124 12.60 27.45 8.56
N ILE A 125 13.45 28.22 7.91
CA ILE A 125 14.85 27.86 7.65
C ILE A 125 15.77 28.99 8.10
N GLU A 126 16.81 28.61 8.85
CA GLU A 126 17.90 29.47 9.30
C GLU A 126 19.22 28.86 8.84
N GLY A 127 19.88 29.48 7.86
CA GLY A 127 21.02 28.85 7.19
C GLY A 127 20.59 27.54 6.51
N ASN A 128 21.06 26.40 7.04
CA ASN A 128 20.69 25.07 6.55
C ASN A 128 19.75 24.31 7.52
N GLU A 129 19.43 24.90 8.67
CA GLU A 129 18.60 24.25 9.69
C GLU A 129 17.12 24.54 9.42
N LYS A 130 16.35 23.47 9.27
CA LYS A 130 14.90 23.51 9.03
C LYS A 130 14.18 23.13 10.32
N ARG A 131 13.20 23.92 10.71
CA ARG A 131 12.42 23.65 11.93
C ARG A 131 10.98 24.16 11.79
N PRO A 132 10.06 23.71 12.65
CA PRO A 132 8.76 24.36 12.79
C PRO A 132 8.96 25.85 13.05
N ALA A 133 8.05 26.68 12.56
CA ALA A 133 8.15 28.12 12.73
C ALA A 133 8.00 28.53 14.20
N VAL A 134 9.09 29.00 14.81
CA VAL A 134 9.21 29.37 16.22
C VAL A 134 9.97 30.67 16.42
N SER A 135 10.66 31.16 15.39
CA SER A 135 11.43 32.39 15.46
C SER A 135 10.50 33.59 15.62
N PRO A 136 10.89 34.60 16.43
CA PRO A 136 10.20 35.88 16.45
C PRO A 136 10.17 36.50 15.06
N ILE A 137 9.07 37.17 14.72
CA ILE A 137 8.90 37.82 13.42
C ILE A 137 8.90 39.31 13.63
N ASP A 138 9.84 39.99 12.97
CA ASP A 138 9.95 41.44 13.07
C ASP A 138 8.81 42.12 12.29
N PRO A 139 8.13 43.12 12.87
CA PRO A 139 7.26 43.99 12.11
C PRO A 139 8.01 44.61 10.91
N GLN A 140 7.28 44.87 9.82
CA GLN A 140 7.82 45.35 8.55
C GLN A 140 8.65 44.35 7.73
N SER A 141 8.88 43.13 8.21
CA SER A 141 9.54 42.08 7.43
C SER A 141 8.83 41.88 6.08
N PRO A 142 9.57 41.84 4.96
CA PRO A 142 8.99 41.69 3.63
C PRO A 142 8.34 40.32 3.45
N VAL A 143 7.15 40.33 2.84
CA VAL A 143 6.39 39.14 2.48
C VAL A 143 6.37 38.98 0.97
N PHE A 144 6.64 37.78 0.47
CA PHE A 144 6.74 37.50 -0.96
C PHE A 144 6.27 36.08 -1.30
N ARG A 145 6.04 35.80 -2.59
CA ARG A 145 5.77 34.44 -3.08
C ARG A 145 7.06 33.70 -3.32
N PRO A 146 7.38 32.62 -2.57
CA PRO A 146 8.64 31.93 -2.74
C PRO A 146 8.71 31.22 -4.11
N LYS A 147 9.89 31.23 -4.73
CA LYS A 147 10.23 30.32 -5.83
C LYS A 147 10.10 28.87 -5.38
N ALA A 148 9.80 27.98 -6.34
CA ALA A 148 9.57 26.55 -6.09
C ALA A 148 10.70 25.90 -5.26
N LYS A 149 11.96 26.15 -5.63
CA LYS A 149 13.13 25.60 -4.92
C LYS A 149 13.16 26.00 -3.45
N LEU A 150 13.00 27.30 -3.15
CA LEU A 150 12.98 27.80 -1.77
C LEU A 150 11.80 27.22 -0.99
N LEU A 151 10.62 27.15 -1.61
CA LEU A 151 9.43 26.59 -0.97
C LEU A 151 9.62 25.11 -0.59
N GLN A 152 10.12 24.29 -1.53
CA GLN A 152 10.42 22.88 -1.28
C GLN A 152 11.46 22.72 -0.17
N GLU A 153 12.49 23.56 -0.20
CA GLU A 153 13.56 23.54 0.78
C GLU A 153 13.06 23.85 2.19
N VAL A 154 12.33 24.97 2.38
CA VAL A 154 11.80 25.40 3.69
C VAL A 154 10.80 24.38 4.23
N LEU A 155 9.94 23.83 3.38
CA LEU A 155 8.96 22.82 3.80
C LEU A 155 9.62 21.49 4.20
N GLY A 156 10.88 21.27 3.83
CA GLY A 156 11.63 20.04 4.12
C GLY A 156 11.49 18.95 3.05
N ILE A 157 10.87 19.25 1.92
CA ILE A 157 10.65 18.28 0.85
C ILE A 157 12.02 17.83 0.29
N PRO A 158 12.27 16.52 0.15
CA PRO A 158 13.53 16.01 -0.41
C PRO A 158 13.80 16.49 -1.84
N GLU A 159 15.07 16.72 -2.17
CA GLU A 159 15.50 17.07 -3.54
C GLU A 159 15.34 15.89 -4.50
N GLU A 160 15.69 14.68 -4.04
CA GLU A 160 15.65 13.43 -4.80
C GLU A 160 14.60 12.46 -4.25
N GLY A 161 14.12 11.56 -5.12
CA GLY A 161 13.16 10.52 -4.75
C GLY A 161 11.98 10.42 -5.72
N ILE A 162 10.96 9.65 -5.33
CA ILE A 162 9.76 9.43 -6.14
C ILE A 162 8.88 10.67 -6.08
N VAL A 163 8.53 11.24 -7.23
CA VAL A 163 7.61 12.37 -7.33
C VAL A 163 6.17 11.85 -7.20
N ILE A 164 5.49 12.26 -6.13
CA ILE A 164 4.10 11.83 -5.86
C ILE A 164 3.05 12.84 -6.31
N GLY A 165 3.48 14.08 -6.54
CA GLY A 165 2.59 15.18 -6.90
C GLY A 165 3.32 16.50 -6.98
N LYS A 166 2.56 17.57 -7.14
CA LYS A 166 3.02 18.95 -7.08
C LYS A 166 2.29 19.70 -5.97
N ILE A 167 2.95 20.70 -5.38
CA ILE A 167 2.35 21.55 -4.35
C ILE A 167 1.11 22.23 -4.93
N TYR A 168 0.03 22.23 -4.17
CA TYR A 168 -1.20 22.93 -4.46
C TYR A 168 -1.29 24.16 -3.56
N SER A 169 -1.35 25.34 -4.17
CA SER A 169 -1.25 26.64 -3.50
C SER A 169 -2.28 27.60 -4.08
N GLY A 170 -3.13 28.17 -3.24
CA GLY A 170 -4.09 29.21 -3.65
C GLY A 170 -5.09 28.77 -4.73
N GLY A 171 -5.52 27.51 -4.71
CA GLY A 171 -6.47 26.97 -5.68
C GLY A 171 -5.86 26.46 -7.00
N ARG A 172 -4.53 26.45 -7.12
CA ARG A 172 -3.82 25.98 -8.32
C ARG A 172 -2.61 25.12 -7.97
N THR A 173 -2.23 24.26 -8.91
CA THR A 173 -0.95 23.53 -8.83
C THR A 173 0.18 24.48 -9.21
N ILE A 174 1.25 24.51 -8.42
CA ILE A 174 2.47 25.25 -8.73
C ILE A 174 3.57 24.28 -9.19
N ASP A 175 4.58 24.79 -9.90
CA ASP A 175 5.68 23.97 -10.43
C ASP A 175 6.73 23.65 -9.36
N ALA A 176 6.28 23.02 -8.27
CA ALA A 176 7.08 22.57 -7.15
C ALA A 176 6.68 21.13 -6.83
N ASP A 177 7.59 20.18 -7.01
CA ASP A 177 7.34 18.76 -6.80
C ASP A 177 7.29 18.40 -5.31
N VAL A 178 6.48 17.41 -4.98
CA VAL A 178 6.47 16.73 -3.69
C VAL A 178 7.08 15.35 -3.89
N ARG A 179 8.15 15.04 -3.14
CA ARG A 179 8.95 13.82 -3.30
C ARG A 179 9.02 12.98 -2.03
N LEU A 180 9.15 11.67 -2.21
CA LEU A 180 9.47 10.72 -1.15
C LEU A 180 10.82 10.06 -1.47
N ASP A 181 11.81 10.31 -0.62
CA ASP A 181 13.12 9.66 -0.71
C ASP A 181 13.09 8.24 -0.13
N GLU A 182 14.17 7.48 -0.33
CA GLU A 182 14.29 6.09 0.14
C GLU A 182 14.02 5.98 1.65
N ASP A 183 14.60 6.89 2.45
CA ASP A 183 14.42 6.88 3.90
C ASP A 183 12.96 7.16 4.29
N THR A 184 12.25 8.08 3.63
CA THR A 184 10.82 8.30 3.87
C THR A 184 9.99 7.06 3.50
N LEU A 185 10.29 6.42 2.37
CA LEU A 185 9.56 5.26 1.86
C LEU A 185 9.70 4.03 2.76
N VAL A 186 10.89 3.76 3.31
CA VAL A 186 11.10 2.61 4.23
C VAL A 186 10.45 2.80 5.59
N HIS A 187 9.94 4.00 5.91
CA HIS A 187 9.06 4.26 7.05
C HIS A 187 7.57 4.17 6.72
N HIS A 188 7.26 3.65 5.53
CA HIS A 188 5.93 3.28 5.05
C HIS A 188 4.97 4.45 4.83
N THR A 189 4.10 4.23 3.87
CA THR A 189 3.13 5.23 3.43
C THR A 189 1.73 4.65 3.53
N LEU A 190 0.80 5.41 4.09
CA LEU A 190 -0.62 5.10 4.10
C LEU A 190 -1.39 6.17 3.32
N ILE A 191 -2.14 5.73 2.32
CA ILE A 191 -2.97 6.55 1.44
C ILE A 191 -4.43 6.32 1.83
N ILE A 192 -5.13 7.38 2.21
CA ILE A 192 -6.50 7.31 2.70
C ILE A 192 -7.38 8.21 1.84
N GLY A 193 -8.50 7.69 1.37
CA GLY A 193 -9.39 8.46 0.50
C GLY A 193 -10.64 7.69 0.12
N THR A 194 -11.75 8.43 -0.05
CA THR A 194 -13.01 7.90 -0.58
C THR A 194 -12.84 7.31 -1.99
N THR A 195 -13.81 6.54 -2.46
CA THR A 195 -13.85 6.05 -3.84
C THR A 195 -13.76 7.23 -4.82
N GLY A 196 -12.91 7.07 -5.85
CA GLY A 196 -12.68 8.13 -6.84
C GLY A 196 -11.85 9.32 -6.37
N SER A 197 -11.24 9.28 -5.17
CA SER A 197 -10.38 10.36 -4.68
C SER A 197 -9.02 10.45 -5.38
N GLY A 198 -8.61 9.43 -6.13
CA GLY A 198 -7.32 9.37 -6.83
C GLY A 198 -6.25 8.46 -6.19
N LYS A 199 -6.62 7.57 -5.25
CA LYS A 199 -5.68 6.62 -4.62
C LYS A 199 -4.93 5.75 -5.63
N THR A 200 -5.68 5.08 -6.52
CA THR A 200 -5.13 4.19 -7.55
C THR A 200 -4.21 4.95 -8.52
N THR A 201 -4.56 6.19 -8.87
CA THR A 201 -3.71 7.08 -9.69
C THR A 201 -2.37 7.36 -9.00
N LEU A 202 -2.39 7.69 -7.71
CA LEU A 202 -1.18 7.91 -6.92
C LEU A 202 -0.32 6.63 -6.82
N LEU A 203 -0.96 5.47 -6.61
CA LEU A 203 -0.28 4.18 -6.59
C LEU A 203 0.40 3.87 -7.93
N LYS A 204 -0.24 4.15 -9.08
CA LYS A 204 0.34 4.00 -10.42
C LYS A 204 1.55 4.92 -10.63
N ASN A 205 1.49 6.15 -10.12
CA ASN A 205 2.63 7.08 -10.17
C ASN A 205 3.83 6.60 -9.35
N ILE A 206 3.56 6.03 -8.17
CA ILE A 206 4.62 5.45 -7.32
C ILE A 206 5.21 4.22 -8.02
N LEU A 207 4.36 3.33 -8.55
CA LEU A 207 4.79 2.11 -9.22
C LEU A 207 5.67 2.39 -10.46
N SER A 208 5.33 3.39 -11.27
CA SER A 208 6.08 3.68 -12.49
C SER A 208 7.52 4.11 -12.22
N GLN A 209 7.74 4.84 -11.13
CA GLN A 209 9.04 5.38 -10.71
C GLN A 209 9.81 4.45 -9.75
N ALA A 210 9.16 3.43 -9.21
CA ALA A 210 9.77 2.52 -8.25
C ALA A 210 10.91 1.71 -8.89
N PRO A 211 12.09 1.61 -8.25
CA PRO A 211 13.20 0.81 -8.76
C PRO A 211 12.85 -0.69 -8.79
N SER A 212 12.14 -1.16 -7.76
CA SER A 212 11.51 -2.47 -7.71
C SER A 212 10.16 -2.34 -6.98
N ALA A 213 9.17 -3.09 -7.42
CA ALA A 213 7.84 -3.08 -6.85
C ALA A 213 7.15 -4.46 -6.88
N LEU A 214 6.41 -4.75 -5.82
CA LEU A 214 5.45 -5.85 -5.73
C LEU A 214 4.08 -5.23 -5.43
N TYR A 215 3.15 -5.33 -6.37
CA TYR A 215 1.85 -4.68 -6.27
C TYR A 215 0.73 -5.73 -6.17
N PHE A 216 -0.14 -5.63 -5.18
CA PHE A 216 -1.34 -6.46 -5.07
C PHE A 216 -2.49 -5.73 -5.75
N ASP A 217 -2.80 -6.15 -6.98
CA ASP A 217 -3.81 -5.55 -7.83
C ASP A 217 -5.14 -6.27 -7.66
N ARG A 218 -6.10 -5.57 -7.07
CA ARG A 218 -7.45 -6.09 -6.83
C ARG A 218 -8.30 -6.14 -8.11
N GLN A 219 -8.10 -5.23 -9.05
CA GLN A 219 -9.00 -5.02 -10.20
C GLN A 219 -8.39 -5.36 -11.56
N GLY A 220 -7.10 -5.68 -11.61
CA GLY A 220 -6.37 -5.98 -12.84
C GLY A 220 -6.01 -4.74 -13.67
N ASP A 221 -6.18 -3.54 -13.11
CA ASP A 221 -5.98 -2.29 -13.84
C ASP A 221 -4.51 -1.83 -13.87
N PHE A 222 -3.65 -2.39 -13.01
CA PHE A 222 -2.20 -2.18 -13.03
C PHE A 222 -1.52 -2.99 -14.12
N VAL A 223 -2.02 -4.20 -14.41
CA VAL A 223 -1.53 -5.01 -15.55
C VAL A 223 -1.73 -4.24 -16.85
N ARG A 224 -2.94 -3.71 -17.09
CA ARG A 224 -3.24 -2.88 -18.27
C ARG A 224 -2.38 -1.62 -18.33
N TYR A 225 -2.15 -1.00 -17.18
CA TYR A 225 -1.33 0.19 -17.07
C TYR A 225 0.13 -0.08 -17.49
N LEU A 226 0.76 -1.15 -17.00
CA LEU A 226 2.14 -1.49 -17.37
C LEU A 226 2.27 -1.91 -18.84
N ILE A 227 1.31 -2.66 -19.39
CA ILE A 227 1.23 -2.95 -20.83
C ILE A 227 1.18 -1.65 -21.64
N SER A 228 0.39 -0.66 -21.21
CA SER A 228 0.30 0.63 -21.92
C SER A 228 1.60 1.45 -21.88
N LYS A 229 2.50 1.18 -20.93
CA LYS A 229 3.81 1.84 -20.82
C LYS A 229 4.90 1.15 -21.62
N GLY A 230 4.70 -0.10 -22.05
CA GLY A 230 5.72 -0.87 -22.75
C GLY A 230 6.83 -1.41 -21.85
N ASP A 231 6.62 -1.42 -20.53
CA ASP A 231 7.61 -1.88 -19.55
C ASP A 231 7.57 -3.42 -19.46
N GLU A 232 8.71 -4.10 -19.51
CA GLU A 232 8.79 -5.54 -19.18
C GLU A 232 8.52 -5.77 -17.68
N PHE A 233 7.62 -6.71 -17.36
CA PHE A 233 7.20 -6.96 -15.98
C PHE A 233 6.70 -8.40 -15.74
N SER A 234 6.59 -8.78 -14.47
CA SER A 234 6.04 -10.08 -14.09
C SER A 234 4.62 -9.96 -13.56
N VAL A 235 3.81 -10.98 -13.82
CA VAL A 235 2.47 -11.14 -13.24
C VAL A 235 2.38 -12.47 -12.53
N VAL A 236 2.15 -12.44 -11.22
CA VAL A 236 1.66 -13.59 -10.49
C VAL A 236 0.16 -13.62 -10.65
N MET A 237 -0.37 -14.69 -11.26
CA MET A 237 -1.79 -14.87 -11.54
C MET A 237 -2.34 -16.00 -10.66
N PRO A 238 -2.82 -15.70 -9.45
CA PRO A 238 -3.58 -16.65 -8.65
C PRO A 238 -4.72 -17.26 -9.47
N SER A 239 -4.63 -18.57 -9.68
CA SER A 239 -5.54 -19.37 -10.49
C SER A 239 -6.43 -20.21 -9.58
N VAL A 240 -7.67 -20.44 -10.00
CA VAL A 240 -8.63 -21.26 -9.25
C VAL A 240 -8.93 -22.56 -9.99
N ARG A 241 -9.30 -23.60 -9.24
CA ARG A 241 -9.57 -24.95 -9.77
C ARG A 241 -10.56 -24.95 -10.94
N MET A 242 -11.63 -24.17 -10.85
CA MET A 242 -12.68 -24.06 -11.88
C MET A 242 -12.15 -23.67 -13.27
N MET A 243 -11.02 -22.96 -13.36
CA MET A 243 -10.42 -22.56 -14.64
C MET A 243 -9.85 -23.75 -15.44
N VAL A 244 -9.65 -24.89 -14.79
CA VAL A 244 -8.98 -26.07 -15.36
C VAL A 244 -9.73 -27.38 -15.07
N GLU A 245 -11.01 -27.30 -14.69
CA GLU A 245 -11.82 -28.47 -14.29
C GLU A 245 -12.09 -29.45 -15.44
N ASP A 246 -12.25 -28.96 -16.67
CA ASP A 246 -12.61 -29.77 -17.85
C ASP A 246 -11.41 -30.48 -18.52
N ILE A 247 -10.21 -30.42 -17.91
CA ILE A 247 -9.00 -30.98 -18.52
C ILE A 247 -8.83 -32.47 -18.15
N GLU A 248 -8.99 -33.36 -19.13
CA GLU A 248 -8.71 -34.79 -19.00
C GLU A 248 -7.20 -35.08 -18.82
N ASP A 249 -6.88 -36.03 -17.95
CA ASP A 249 -5.56 -36.34 -17.36
C ASP A 249 -4.53 -36.98 -18.32
N VAL A 250 -4.44 -36.54 -19.57
CA VAL A 250 -3.57 -37.21 -20.56
C VAL A 250 -2.15 -36.62 -20.61
N GLN A 251 -1.96 -35.33 -20.24
CA GLN A 251 -0.64 -34.64 -20.18
C GLN A 251 -0.58 -33.53 -19.11
N GLY A 252 -1.28 -33.73 -17.98
CA GLY A 252 -1.97 -32.75 -17.11
C GLY A 252 -1.23 -31.58 -16.43
N GLY A 253 0.02 -31.28 -16.79
CA GLY A 253 0.72 -30.07 -16.34
C GLY A 253 0.72 -28.96 -17.39
N LYS A 254 1.31 -29.25 -18.56
CA LYS A 254 1.56 -28.23 -19.60
C LYS A 254 0.30 -27.71 -20.27
N GLN A 255 -0.66 -28.59 -20.56
CA GLN A 255 -1.92 -28.18 -21.18
C GLN A 255 -2.72 -27.25 -20.26
N ALA A 256 -2.77 -27.54 -18.97
CA ALA A 256 -3.40 -26.67 -17.98
C ALA A 256 -2.69 -25.30 -17.89
N THR A 257 -1.35 -25.28 -17.93
CA THR A 257 -0.58 -24.02 -18.00
C THR A 257 -0.94 -23.19 -19.24
N LEU A 258 -1.02 -23.81 -20.42
CA LEU A 258 -1.39 -23.10 -21.66
C LEU A 258 -2.80 -22.53 -21.61
N ILE A 259 -3.77 -23.26 -21.02
CA ILE A 259 -5.14 -22.76 -20.85
C ILE A 259 -5.16 -21.54 -19.93
N LEU A 260 -4.49 -21.61 -18.77
CA LEU A 260 -4.41 -20.47 -17.85
C LEU A 260 -3.76 -19.25 -18.52
N ALA A 261 -2.72 -19.47 -19.31
CA ALA A 261 -2.06 -18.41 -20.06
C ALA A 261 -2.92 -17.86 -21.22
N SER A 262 -3.70 -18.71 -21.90
CA SER A 262 -4.65 -18.31 -22.94
C SER A 262 -5.75 -17.41 -22.36
N GLU A 263 -6.31 -17.78 -21.20
CA GLU A 263 -7.27 -16.93 -20.48
C GLU A 263 -6.67 -15.55 -20.16
N PHE A 264 -5.42 -15.51 -19.70
CA PHE A 264 -4.70 -14.26 -19.48
C PHE A 264 -4.53 -13.45 -20.76
N SER A 265 -4.07 -14.09 -21.85
CA SER A 265 -3.89 -13.47 -23.15
C SER A 265 -5.20 -12.88 -23.69
N HIS A 266 -6.32 -13.58 -23.56
CA HIS A 266 -7.63 -13.08 -23.94
C HIS A 266 -8.06 -11.85 -23.14
N ARG A 267 -7.84 -11.84 -21.81
CA ARG A 267 -8.21 -10.71 -20.93
C ARG A 267 -7.43 -9.44 -21.24
N TYR A 268 -6.14 -9.57 -21.49
CA TYR A 268 -5.21 -8.45 -21.61
C TYR A 268 -4.79 -8.13 -23.06
N GLY A 269 -5.25 -8.93 -24.03
CA GLY A 269 -4.98 -8.71 -25.45
C GLY A 269 -3.54 -9.05 -25.84
N CYS A 270 -3.02 -10.16 -25.31
CA CYS A 270 -1.69 -10.68 -25.63
C CYS A 270 -1.74 -11.73 -26.74
N GLN A 271 -0.58 -12.08 -27.28
CA GLN A 271 -0.46 -13.19 -28.22
C GLN A 271 -0.83 -14.52 -27.55
N GLU A 272 -1.38 -15.43 -28.35
CA GLU A 272 -1.79 -16.75 -27.87
C GLU A 272 -0.56 -17.60 -27.53
N PRO A 273 -0.46 -18.17 -26.32
CA PRO A 273 0.73 -18.89 -25.89
C PRO A 273 0.87 -20.24 -26.59
N ILE A 274 2.12 -20.60 -26.91
CA ILE A 274 2.51 -21.92 -27.39
C ILE A 274 3.36 -22.65 -26.35
N SER A 275 3.56 -23.96 -26.54
CA SER A 275 4.30 -24.79 -25.58
C SER A 275 5.74 -24.32 -25.32
N ASP A 276 6.37 -23.67 -26.31
CA ASP A 276 7.74 -23.16 -26.21
C ASP A 276 7.86 -21.88 -25.37
N ASP A 277 6.74 -21.22 -25.08
CA ASP A 277 6.68 -20.03 -24.21
C ASP A 277 6.76 -20.39 -22.72
N ILE A 278 6.51 -21.66 -22.37
CA ILE A 278 6.63 -22.16 -21.00
C ILE A 278 8.10 -22.41 -20.69
N LYS A 279 8.68 -21.60 -19.82
CA LYS A 279 10.09 -21.70 -19.43
C LYS A 279 10.22 -21.52 -17.92
N ASP A 280 11.03 -22.37 -17.29
CA ASP A 280 11.52 -22.15 -15.91
C ASP A 280 10.48 -21.84 -14.81
N GLY A 281 9.22 -22.22 -15.00
CA GLY A 281 8.13 -21.97 -14.04
C GLY A 281 7.31 -20.70 -14.32
N GLU A 282 7.37 -20.20 -15.56
CA GLU A 282 6.56 -19.09 -16.06
C GLU A 282 6.17 -19.31 -17.53
N VAL A 283 5.30 -18.44 -18.04
CA VAL A 283 4.90 -18.34 -19.45
C VAL A 283 5.26 -16.94 -19.93
N ILE A 284 6.09 -16.84 -20.97
CA ILE A 284 6.50 -15.56 -21.53
C ILE A 284 5.50 -15.14 -22.60
N LEU A 285 4.84 -14.00 -22.41
CA LEU A 285 3.82 -13.48 -23.31
C LEU A 285 4.23 -12.15 -23.93
N ASP A 286 3.89 -11.95 -25.20
CA ASP A 286 3.97 -10.65 -25.87
C ASP A 286 2.58 -9.99 -25.88
N CYS A 287 2.45 -8.90 -25.13
CA CYS A 287 1.26 -8.08 -25.03
C CYS A 287 1.49 -6.74 -25.73
N ASN A 288 1.24 -6.69 -27.04
CA ASN A 288 1.41 -5.49 -27.88
C ASN A 288 2.83 -4.89 -27.83
N GLY A 289 3.86 -5.73 -27.92
CA GLY A 289 5.27 -5.34 -27.83
C GLY A 289 5.81 -5.26 -26.39
N THR A 290 4.96 -5.50 -25.39
CA THR A 290 5.36 -5.58 -23.97
C THR A 290 5.55 -7.04 -23.57
N ILE A 291 6.75 -7.38 -23.09
CA ILE A 291 7.01 -8.74 -22.57
C ILE A 291 6.46 -8.87 -21.15
N VAL A 292 5.61 -9.88 -20.95
CA VAL A 292 5.00 -10.20 -19.67
C VAL A 292 5.43 -11.60 -19.23
N HIS A 293 6.05 -11.68 -18.07
CA HIS A 293 6.42 -12.95 -17.42
C HIS A 293 5.26 -13.41 -16.54
N LEU A 294 4.40 -14.27 -17.08
CA LEU A 294 3.22 -14.77 -16.39
C LEU A 294 3.55 -15.99 -15.53
N VAL A 295 3.19 -15.96 -14.26
CA VAL A 295 3.28 -17.09 -13.32
C VAL A 295 1.87 -17.46 -12.88
N PRO A 296 1.19 -18.41 -13.56
CA PRO A 296 -0.01 -19.00 -13.02
C PRO A 296 0.29 -19.64 -11.66
N TYR A 297 -0.40 -19.23 -10.62
CA TYR A 297 -0.04 -19.51 -9.23
C TYR A 297 -1.21 -20.15 -8.49
N SER A 298 -0.91 -21.13 -7.62
CA SER A 298 -1.84 -21.57 -6.59
C SER A 298 -1.08 -21.92 -5.32
N ILE A 299 -1.78 -21.90 -4.19
CA ILE A 299 -1.16 -22.24 -2.92
C ILE A 299 -1.02 -23.76 -2.86
N LYS A 300 0.20 -24.26 -2.65
CA LYS A 300 0.37 -25.67 -2.26
C LYS A 300 -0.12 -25.85 -0.83
N PHE A 301 -1.23 -26.56 -0.66
CA PHE A 301 -1.82 -26.79 0.67
C PHE A 301 -0.81 -27.44 1.62
N SER A 302 0.04 -28.35 1.11
CA SER A 302 1.12 -28.98 1.89
C SER A 302 2.14 -27.99 2.49
N LYS A 303 2.33 -26.81 1.88
CA LYS A 303 3.21 -25.75 2.40
C LYS A 303 2.56 -24.93 3.51
N VAL A 304 1.24 -24.73 3.46
CA VAL A 304 0.51 -23.87 4.40
C VAL A 304 -0.26 -24.64 5.47
N ILE A 305 -0.41 -25.96 5.34
CA ILE A 305 -1.20 -26.78 6.28
C ILE A 305 -0.74 -26.61 7.73
N ASP A 306 0.55 -26.44 8.00
CA ASP A 306 1.04 -26.23 9.38
C ASP A 306 0.63 -24.86 9.94
N SER A 307 0.59 -23.82 9.10
CA SER A 307 0.26 -22.44 9.48
C SER A 307 -1.18 -22.04 9.15
N LEU A 308 -2.01 -22.97 8.67
CA LEU A 308 -3.38 -22.70 8.22
C LEU A 308 -4.21 -21.97 9.30
N HIS A 309 -4.12 -22.43 10.55
CA HIS A 309 -4.75 -21.81 11.72
C HIS A 309 -4.39 -20.34 11.98
N LYS A 310 -3.27 -19.88 11.42
CA LYS A 310 -2.82 -18.49 11.49
C LYS A 310 -3.45 -17.66 10.38
N ILE A 311 -3.46 -18.19 9.15
CA ILE A 311 -3.92 -17.46 7.96
C ILE A 311 -5.44 -17.47 7.76
N LEU A 312 -6.19 -18.29 8.51
CA LEU A 312 -7.66 -18.32 8.44
C LEU A 312 -8.30 -17.26 9.35
N PRO A 313 -9.03 -16.28 8.79
CA PRO A 313 -9.67 -15.23 9.59
C PRO A 313 -10.73 -15.78 10.54
N ASN A 314 -11.53 -16.75 10.08
CA ASN A 314 -12.77 -17.20 10.72
C ASN A 314 -12.66 -18.53 11.50
N MET A 315 -11.44 -18.98 11.81
CA MET A 315 -11.23 -20.20 12.59
C MET A 315 -11.49 -19.94 14.08
N SER A 316 -12.27 -20.80 14.75
CA SER A 316 -12.52 -20.64 16.19
C SER A 316 -11.23 -20.86 17.00
N ALA A 317 -11.09 -20.19 18.14
CA ALA A 317 -9.92 -20.34 19.03
C ALA A 317 -9.63 -21.81 19.40
N GLN A 318 -10.68 -22.59 19.65
CA GLN A 318 -10.55 -24.04 19.88
C GLN A 318 -9.98 -24.76 18.66
N ALA A 319 -10.54 -24.51 17.48
CA ALA A 319 -10.05 -25.12 16.25
C ALA A 319 -8.59 -24.72 15.96
N ARG A 320 -8.22 -23.46 16.16
CA ARG A 320 -6.83 -22.98 16.01
C ARG A 320 -5.87 -23.69 16.95
N THR A 321 -6.26 -23.86 18.22
CA THR A 321 -5.47 -24.57 19.23
C THR A 321 -5.25 -26.04 18.86
N PHE A 322 -6.27 -26.74 18.38
CA PHE A 322 -6.16 -28.16 18.02
C PHE A 322 -5.46 -28.40 16.68
N TRP A 323 -5.47 -27.43 15.77
CA TRP A 323 -4.98 -27.62 14.40
C TRP A 323 -3.52 -28.11 14.32
N PRO A 324 -2.53 -27.53 15.04
CA PRO A 324 -1.17 -28.07 15.04
C PRO A 324 -1.10 -29.54 15.48
N VAL A 325 -1.91 -29.93 16.46
CA VAL A 325 -1.97 -31.31 16.97
C VAL A 325 -2.61 -32.25 15.94
N ILE A 326 -3.63 -31.79 15.24
CA ILE A 326 -4.28 -32.52 14.13
C ILE A 326 -3.26 -32.79 13.03
N VAL A 327 -2.51 -31.78 12.59
CA VAL A 327 -1.52 -31.92 11.51
C VAL A 327 -0.39 -32.86 11.92
N VAL A 328 0.12 -32.78 13.15
CA VAL A 328 1.13 -33.73 13.66
C VAL A 328 0.63 -35.17 13.61
N ASN A 329 -0.63 -35.42 13.99
CA ASN A 329 -1.23 -36.75 13.92
C ASN A 329 -1.46 -37.21 12.48
N LEU A 330 -1.86 -36.31 11.58
CA LEU A 330 -2.02 -36.60 10.16
C LEU A 330 -0.70 -37.06 9.53
N ARG A 331 0.41 -36.36 9.82
CA ARG A 331 1.75 -36.76 9.37
C ARG A 331 2.14 -38.14 9.89
N LYS A 332 1.81 -38.47 11.15
CA LYS A 332 2.08 -39.80 11.73
C LYS A 332 1.27 -40.90 11.04
N GLU A 333 -0.02 -40.66 10.79
CA GLU A 333 -0.87 -41.62 10.09
C GLU A 333 -0.43 -41.87 8.65
N ILE A 334 -0.01 -40.82 7.93
CA ILE A 334 0.55 -40.97 6.58
C ILE A 334 1.85 -41.78 6.60
N LYS A 335 2.74 -41.55 7.58
CA LYS A 335 3.94 -42.38 7.77
C LYS A 335 3.58 -43.85 8.08
N ASN A 336 2.54 -44.08 8.87
CA ASN A 336 2.06 -45.43 9.16
C ASN A 336 1.51 -46.12 7.90
N LEU A 337 0.74 -45.41 7.07
CA LEU A 337 0.27 -45.92 5.78
C LEU A 337 1.43 -46.39 4.90
N ILE A 338 2.50 -45.59 4.81
CA ILE A 338 3.69 -45.92 4.02
C ILE A 338 4.45 -47.12 4.60
N ASN A 339 4.51 -47.24 5.92
CA ASN A 339 5.12 -48.41 6.56
C ASN A 339 4.33 -49.70 6.28
N ILE A 340 3.00 -49.62 6.18
CA ILE A 340 2.17 -50.76 5.81
C ILE A 340 2.34 -51.08 4.32
N SER A 341 2.40 -50.07 3.44
CA SER A 341 2.64 -50.29 2.02
C SER A 341 4.04 -50.83 1.70
N ASN A 342 5.05 -50.57 2.56
CA ASN A 342 6.38 -51.17 2.44
C ASN A 342 6.39 -52.70 2.49
N LYS A 343 5.32 -53.35 2.98
CA LYS A 343 5.12 -54.81 2.89
C LYS A 343 4.83 -55.29 1.46
N TYR A 344 4.55 -54.37 0.55
CA TYR A 344 4.28 -54.61 -0.87
C TYR A 344 5.40 -53.93 -1.69
N PRO A 345 6.48 -54.66 -2.05
CA PRO A 345 7.64 -54.08 -2.74
C PRO A 345 7.27 -53.33 -4.03
N GLN A 346 6.21 -53.78 -4.69
CA GLN A 346 5.67 -53.24 -5.94
C GLN A 346 5.13 -51.81 -5.78
N LEU A 347 4.68 -51.42 -4.58
CA LEU A 347 4.10 -50.10 -4.31
C LEU A 347 5.10 -49.10 -3.71
N LYS A 348 6.34 -49.51 -3.45
CA LYS A 348 7.33 -48.73 -2.68
C LYS A 348 7.77 -47.44 -3.40
N SER A 349 7.84 -47.45 -4.73
CA SER A 349 8.17 -46.27 -5.56
C SER A 349 6.96 -45.34 -5.77
N THR A 350 5.74 -45.85 -5.59
CA THR A 350 4.49 -45.11 -5.80
C THR A 350 3.98 -44.45 -4.53
N LEU A 351 3.99 -45.17 -3.40
CA LEU A 351 3.49 -44.70 -2.10
C LEU A 351 4.63 -44.09 -1.27
N THR A 352 5.07 -42.88 -1.65
CA THR A 352 6.02 -42.10 -0.85
C THR A 352 5.33 -41.02 -0.04
N TYR A 353 5.98 -40.58 1.05
CA TYR A 353 5.44 -39.52 1.91
C TYR A 353 5.19 -38.23 1.14
N SER A 354 6.14 -37.82 0.29
CA SER A 354 5.98 -36.62 -0.53
C SER A 354 4.82 -36.75 -1.52
N LYS A 355 4.73 -37.85 -2.28
CA LYS A 355 3.65 -38.05 -3.27
C LYS A 355 2.25 -37.98 -2.65
N ILE A 356 2.08 -38.49 -1.43
CA ILE A 356 0.79 -38.42 -0.72
C ILE A 356 0.59 -37.03 -0.12
N PHE A 357 1.56 -36.56 0.68
CA PHE A 357 1.41 -35.33 1.46
C PHE A 357 1.32 -34.07 0.59
N ASP A 358 2.04 -34.02 -0.53
CA ASP A 358 2.05 -32.88 -1.46
C ASP A 358 0.76 -32.78 -2.29
N GLN A 359 0.00 -33.87 -2.39
CA GLN A 359 -1.31 -33.91 -3.06
C GLN A 359 -2.49 -33.73 -2.10
N ILE A 360 -2.25 -33.55 -0.80
CA ILE A 360 -3.32 -33.23 0.14
C ILE A 360 -3.88 -31.85 -0.21
N THR A 361 -5.19 -31.76 -0.28
CA THR A 361 -5.98 -30.53 -0.45
C THR A 361 -7.06 -30.45 0.62
N PRO A 362 -7.71 -29.29 0.84
CA PRO A 362 -8.89 -29.20 1.70
C PRO A 362 -9.98 -30.21 1.30
N SER A 363 -10.24 -30.37 0.00
CA SER A 363 -11.20 -31.32 -0.56
C SER A 363 -10.84 -32.77 -0.22
N SER A 364 -9.55 -33.12 -0.23
CA SER A 364 -9.09 -34.46 0.13
C SER A 364 -9.33 -34.83 1.60
N LEU A 365 -9.38 -33.83 2.48
CA LEU A 365 -9.74 -34.00 3.90
C LEU A 365 -11.26 -34.09 4.09
N LEU A 366 -12.06 -33.78 3.07
CA LEU A 366 -13.52 -33.73 3.09
C LEU A 366 -14.20 -34.86 2.28
N GLY A 367 -13.42 -35.75 1.67
CA GLY A 367 -13.94 -36.95 1.02
C GLY A 367 -13.38 -37.20 -0.38
N GLU A 368 -12.75 -36.20 -1.02
CA GLU A 368 -12.10 -36.42 -2.31
C GLU A 368 -10.90 -37.35 -2.15
N THR A 369 -10.77 -38.35 -3.02
CA THR A 369 -9.68 -39.32 -2.93
C THR A 369 -8.47 -38.84 -3.71
N ILE A 370 -7.28 -38.99 -3.14
CA ILE A 370 -6.03 -38.76 -3.86
C ILE A 370 -5.83 -39.90 -4.86
N LYS A 371 -5.57 -39.56 -6.12
CA LYS A 371 -5.30 -40.53 -7.19
C LYS A 371 -3.81 -40.56 -7.49
N LEU A 372 -3.19 -41.72 -7.32
CA LEU A 372 -1.78 -41.94 -7.65
C LEU A 372 -1.66 -42.94 -8.80
N GLU A 373 -0.99 -42.54 -9.86
CA GLU A 373 -0.62 -43.43 -10.96
C GLU A 373 0.41 -44.46 -10.50
N VAL A 374 0.21 -45.69 -10.96
CA VAL A 374 0.99 -46.88 -10.67
C VAL A 374 1.54 -47.41 -11.99
N ASN A 375 2.73 -48.02 -11.97
CA ASN A 375 3.26 -48.66 -13.16
C ASN A 375 2.30 -49.77 -13.68
N GLU A 376 2.16 -49.85 -15.01
CA GLU A 376 1.27 -50.81 -15.69
C GLU A 376 1.58 -52.27 -15.35
N ASP A 377 2.83 -52.58 -14.99
CA ASP A 377 3.27 -53.94 -14.66
C ASP A 377 2.75 -54.46 -13.30
N ILE A 378 2.02 -53.64 -12.54
CA ILE A 378 1.56 -53.99 -11.20
C ILE A 378 0.24 -54.77 -11.25
N ASP A 379 0.31 -56.04 -10.84
CA ASP A 379 -0.82 -56.94 -10.76
C ASP A 379 -1.73 -56.56 -9.59
N MET A 380 -2.78 -55.79 -9.90
CA MET A 380 -3.76 -55.28 -8.94
C MET A 380 -4.49 -56.41 -8.16
N ALA A 381 -4.55 -57.64 -8.69
CA ALA A 381 -5.15 -58.78 -8.00
C ALA A 381 -4.29 -59.31 -6.83
N LYS A 382 -2.98 -58.97 -6.80
CA LYS A 382 -2.05 -59.34 -5.72
C LYS A 382 -2.03 -58.36 -4.55
N LEU A 383 -2.78 -57.25 -4.63
CA LEU A 383 -2.88 -56.23 -3.59
C LEU A 383 -3.92 -56.59 -2.50
N THR A 384 -3.89 -57.83 -2.02
CA THR A 384 -4.76 -58.29 -0.93
C THR A 384 -4.20 -57.84 0.43
N GLY A 385 -5.06 -57.29 1.31
CA GLY A 385 -4.66 -56.85 2.66
C GLY A 385 -4.19 -55.40 2.78
N LEU A 386 -4.38 -54.57 1.74
CA LEU A 386 -4.20 -53.13 1.86
C LEU A 386 -5.14 -52.54 2.92
N PRO A 387 -4.74 -51.45 3.62
CA PRO A 387 -5.65 -50.69 4.46
C PRO A 387 -6.92 -50.32 3.70
N THR A 388 -8.08 -50.32 4.35
CA THR A 388 -9.39 -49.97 3.76
C THR A 388 -9.42 -48.59 3.09
N TYR A 389 -8.47 -47.74 3.43
CA TYR A 389 -8.32 -46.39 2.90
C TYR A 389 -7.58 -46.34 1.56
N ILE A 390 -7.00 -47.45 1.08
CA ILE A 390 -6.30 -47.54 -0.21
C ILE A 390 -7.06 -48.52 -1.10
N THR A 391 -7.63 -48.03 -2.19
CA THR A 391 -8.42 -48.83 -3.12
C THR A 391 -7.81 -48.78 -4.52
N PRO A 392 -7.44 -49.93 -5.12
CA PRO A 392 -7.05 -49.97 -6.52
C PRO A 392 -8.26 -49.72 -7.42
N ILE A 393 -8.15 -48.75 -8.34
CA ILE A 393 -9.16 -48.53 -9.38
C ILE A 393 -8.91 -49.54 -10.50
N LYS A 394 -9.89 -50.43 -10.73
CA LYS A 394 -9.77 -51.48 -11.73
C LYS A 394 -9.67 -50.85 -13.13
N ASN A 395 -8.76 -51.38 -13.95
CA ASN A 395 -8.53 -51.02 -15.36
C ASN A 395 -7.86 -49.65 -15.61
N GLU A 396 -7.44 -48.91 -14.58
CA GLU A 396 -6.83 -47.58 -14.76
C GLU A 396 -5.40 -47.46 -14.21
N HIS A 397 -4.81 -48.51 -13.63
CA HIS A 397 -3.50 -48.44 -12.95
C HIS A 397 -3.38 -47.26 -11.94
N ILE A 398 -4.49 -46.91 -11.30
CA ILE A 398 -4.56 -45.83 -10.30
C ILE A 398 -4.84 -46.42 -8.92
N LEU A 399 -4.13 -45.92 -7.90
CA LEU A 399 -4.49 -46.11 -6.50
C LEU A 399 -5.25 -44.89 -5.99
N SER A 400 -6.46 -45.13 -5.49
CA SER A 400 -7.27 -44.15 -4.78
C SER A 400 -6.98 -44.22 -3.27
N ILE A 401 -6.63 -43.09 -2.67
CA ILE A 401 -6.35 -42.97 -1.23
C ILE A 401 -7.40 -42.06 -0.59
N ASN A 402 -8.19 -42.61 0.34
CA ASN A 402 -9.19 -41.88 1.12
C ASN A 402 -8.57 -41.35 2.42
N ILE A 403 -7.99 -40.16 2.38
CA ILE A 403 -7.42 -39.51 3.57
C ILE A 403 -8.51 -39.00 4.53
N HIS A 404 -9.67 -38.62 4.02
CA HIS A 404 -10.80 -38.15 4.82
C HIS A 404 -11.16 -39.10 5.96
N SER A 405 -11.23 -40.41 5.69
CA SER A 405 -11.51 -41.42 6.73
C SER A 405 -10.46 -41.43 7.86
N ILE A 406 -9.18 -41.22 7.55
CA ILE A 406 -8.08 -41.12 8.51
C ILE A 406 -8.20 -39.81 9.29
N PHE A 407 -8.45 -38.71 8.59
CA PHE A 407 -8.61 -37.39 9.17
C PHE A 407 -9.78 -37.35 10.15
N GLU A 408 -10.98 -37.70 9.71
CA GLU A 408 -12.19 -37.54 10.50
C GLU A 408 -12.34 -38.61 11.59
N ASN A 409 -12.22 -39.89 11.23
CA ASN A 409 -12.51 -40.98 12.17
C ASN A 409 -11.32 -41.24 13.09
N ASN A 410 -10.11 -41.40 12.53
CA ASN A 410 -8.96 -41.77 13.35
C ASN A 410 -8.44 -40.58 14.16
N ILE A 411 -8.34 -39.38 13.55
CA ILE A 411 -7.71 -38.24 14.21
C ILE A 411 -8.72 -37.44 15.03
N LEU A 412 -9.74 -36.86 14.39
CA LEU A 412 -10.67 -35.96 15.09
C LEU A 412 -11.53 -36.71 16.11
N SER A 413 -12.08 -37.87 15.74
CA SER A 413 -13.05 -38.59 16.57
C SER A 413 -12.38 -39.54 17.58
N ASN A 414 -11.40 -40.35 17.16
CA ASN A 414 -10.82 -41.38 18.03
C ASN A 414 -9.62 -40.88 18.86
N LYS A 415 -8.60 -40.30 18.21
CA LYS A 415 -7.36 -39.91 18.90
C LYS A 415 -7.50 -38.65 19.75
N LEU A 416 -8.14 -37.62 19.19
CA LEU A 416 -8.29 -36.34 19.87
C LEU A 416 -9.62 -36.21 20.62
N ASN A 417 -10.61 -37.04 20.26
CA ASN A 417 -11.95 -37.03 20.84
C ASN A 417 -12.53 -35.62 20.95
N LEU A 418 -12.46 -34.88 19.83
CA LEU A 418 -12.91 -33.49 19.79
C LEU A 418 -14.42 -33.40 19.98
N ALA A 419 -14.86 -32.36 20.68
CA ALA A 419 -16.29 -32.07 20.81
C ALA A 419 -16.93 -31.87 19.42
N PRO A 420 -18.21 -32.26 19.23
CA PRO A 420 -18.89 -32.15 17.94
C PRO A 420 -18.82 -30.74 17.34
N GLN A 421 -18.98 -29.71 18.16
CA GLN A 421 -18.95 -28.32 17.73
C GLN A 421 -17.57 -27.90 17.19
N THR A 422 -16.49 -28.37 17.82
CA THR A 422 -15.12 -28.10 17.34
C THR A 422 -14.84 -28.82 16.04
N LYS A 423 -15.30 -30.07 15.90
CA LYS A 423 -15.21 -30.86 14.67
C LYS A 423 -15.95 -30.20 13.52
N GLU A 424 -17.20 -29.79 13.74
CA GLU A 424 -18.01 -29.07 12.76
C GLU A 424 -17.37 -27.73 12.35
N ALA A 425 -16.79 -26.99 13.31
CA ALA A 425 -16.08 -25.76 12.99
C ALA A 425 -14.86 -25.99 12.09
N ILE A 426 -14.07 -27.05 12.33
CA ILE A 426 -12.93 -27.42 11.47
C ILE A 426 -13.41 -27.83 10.07
N ILE A 427 -14.41 -28.70 10.00
CA ILE A 427 -14.97 -29.18 8.73
C ILE A 427 -15.56 -28.02 7.92
N ARG A 428 -16.27 -27.08 8.56
CA ARG A 428 -16.82 -25.90 7.90
C ARG A 428 -15.72 -25.02 7.29
N ASN A 429 -14.64 -24.76 8.03
CA ASN A 429 -13.49 -24.01 7.51
C ASN A 429 -12.85 -24.72 6.31
N LEU A 430 -12.67 -26.04 6.39
CA LEU A 430 -12.14 -26.82 5.26
C LEU A 430 -13.05 -26.77 4.04
N ARG A 431 -14.39 -26.74 4.23
CA ARG A 431 -15.33 -26.62 3.11
C ARG A 431 -15.18 -25.27 2.41
N SER A 432 -15.14 -24.18 3.17
CA SER A 432 -14.88 -22.85 2.60
C SER A 432 -13.57 -22.81 1.82
N LEU A 433 -12.49 -23.40 2.36
CA LEU A 433 -11.21 -23.49 1.65
C LEU A 433 -11.26 -24.33 0.37
N SER A 434 -12.04 -25.41 0.38
CA SER A 434 -12.27 -26.23 -0.80
C SER A 434 -13.04 -25.45 -1.87
N GLU A 435 -14.06 -24.70 -1.47
CA GLU A 435 -14.90 -23.89 -2.36
C GLU A 435 -14.14 -22.72 -2.99
N PHE A 436 -13.15 -22.14 -2.29
CA PHE A 436 -12.30 -21.10 -2.88
C PHE A 436 -11.49 -21.60 -4.08
N GLY A 437 -11.17 -22.90 -4.15
CA GLY A 437 -10.47 -23.49 -5.29
C GLY A 437 -9.02 -22.99 -5.51
N ILE A 438 -8.42 -22.31 -4.54
CA ILE A 438 -7.08 -21.67 -4.65
C ILE A 438 -5.89 -22.60 -4.34
N PHE A 439 -6.15 -23.88 -4.05
CA PHE A 439 -5.13 -24.83 -3.60
C PHE A 439 -4.80 -25.87 -4.67
N ASN A 440 -3.50 -26.11 -4.90
CA ASN A 440 -2.98 -27.19 -5.75
C ASN A 440 -3.62 -27.24 -7.16
N VAL A 441 -3.86 -26.07 -7.77
CA VAL A 441 -4.48 -25.97 -9.11
C VAL A 441 -3.52 -26.50 -10.17
N LYS A 442 -4.02 -27.34 -11.08
CA LYS A 442 -3.22 -27.91 -12.19
C LYS A 442 -2.67 -26.79 -13.08
N GLY A 443 -1.45 -26.98 -13.59
CA GLY A 443 -0.81 -25.99 -14.49
C GLY A 443 -0.20 -24.77 -13.80
N THR A 444 -0.21 -24.70 -12.47
CA THR A 444 0.38 -23.60 -11.70
C THR A 444 1.80 -23.88 -11.21
N PHE A 445 2.55 -22.83 -10.91
CA PHE A 445 3.93 -22.86 -10.46
C PHE A 445 4.09 -22.29 -9.04
N ASP A 446 5.24 -22.58 -8.44
CA ASP A 446 5.67 -21.89 -7.22
C ASP A 446 6.29 -20.54 -7.58
N VAL A 447 5.95 -19.48 -6.83
CA VAL A 447 6.57 -18.17 -7.03
C VAL A 447 8.01 -18.18 -6.52
N ASN A 448 8.93 -17.78 -7.40
CA ASN A 448 10.33 -17.53 -7.03
C ASN A 448 10.67 -16.05 -7.21
N PHE A 449 10.64 -15.29 -6.11
CA PHE A 449 10.95 -13.86 -6.10
C PHE A 449 12.38 -13.50 -6.55
N GLU A 450 13.33 -14.45 -6.59
CA GLU A 450 14.66 -14.22 -7.16
C GLU A 450 14.63 -14.09 -8.69
N LYS A 451 13.66 -14.73 -9.35
CA LYS A 451 13.54 -14.77 -10.82
C LYS A 451 12.56 -13.74 -11.37
N LEU A 452 11.68 -13.20 -10.53
CA LEU A 452 10.69 -12.22 -10.98
C LEU A 452 11.35 -10.90 -11.40
N GLY A 453 10.73 -10.25 -12.37
CA GLY A 453 11.11 -8.93 -12.84
C GLY A 453 11.00 -7.86 -11.74
N LYS A 454 11.68 -6.74 -11.96
CA LYS A 454 11.74 -5.63 -11.00
C LYS A 454 10.35 -5.12 -10.59
N LYS A 455 9.42 -5.07 -11.55
CA LYS A 455 8.01 -4.77 -11.34
C LYS A 455 7.22 -6.08 -11.40
N THR A 456 6.56 -6.43 -10.31
CA THR A 456 5.71 -7.62 -10.21
C THR A 456 4.30 -7.20 -9.79
N ILE A 457 3.29 -7.66 -10.52
CA ILE A 457 1.88 -7.51 -10.16
C ILE A 457 1.34 -8.85 -9.69
N VAL A 458 0.65 -8.89 -8.55
CA VAL A 458 -0.18 -10.00 -8.12
C VAL A 458 -1.61 -9.66 -8.53
N ASP A 459 -2.10 -10.29 -9.60
CA ASP A 459 -3.42 -10.01 -10.17
C ASP A 459 -4.49 -10.81 -9.43
N LEU A 460 -5.07 -10.21 -8.40
CA LEU A 460 -6.10 -10.83 -7.55
C LEU A 460 -7.49 -10.83 -8.19
N SER A 461 -7.67 -10.14 -9.33
CA SER A 461 -8.97 -10.02 -10.00
C SER A 461 -9.58 -11.38 -10.35
N TRP A 462 -8.75 -12.33 -10.77
CA TRP A 462 -9.14 -13.71 -11.09
C TRP A 462 -9.82 -14.43 -9.93
N VAL A 463 -9.27 -14.28 -8.73
CA VAL A 463 -9.82 -14.93 -7.53
C VAL A 463 -11.06 -14.21 -7.04
N LEU A 464 -11.06 -12.87 -7.11
CA LEU A 464 -12.22 -12.07 -6.73
C LEU A 464 -13.43 -12.40 -7.61
N GLU A 465 -13.24 -12.48 -8.93
CA GLU A 465 -14.29 -12.81 -9.89
C GLU A 465 -14.82 -14.23 -9.71
N ALA A 466 -13.93 -15.20 -9.46
CA ALA A 466 -14.33 -16.59 -9.33
C ALA A 466 -14.98 -16.93 -7.99
N THR A 467 -14.52 -16.33 -6.88
CA THR A 467 -14.92 -16.73 -5.53
C THR A 467 -15.84 -15.73 -4.84
N ALA A 468 -15.83 -14.45 -5.27
CA ALA A 468 -16.43 -13.32 -4.55
C ALA A 468 -16.02 -13.21 -3.06
N SER A 469 -14.91 -13.85 -2.67
CA SER A 469 -14.50 -14.01 -1.27
C SER A 469 -13.23 -13.22 -0.96
N ILE A 470 -13.36 -12.27 -0.03
CA ILE A 470 -12.21 -11.52 0.51
C ILE A 470 -11.26 -12.45 1.27
N ASP A 471 -11.78 -13.48 1.95
CA ASP A 471 -10.96 -14.45 2.68
C ASP A 471 -9.98 -15.18 1.74
N ALA A 472 -10.41 -15.53 0.53
CA ALA A 472 -9.56 -16.21 -0.45
C ALA A 472 -8.37 -15.33 -0.88
N ILE A 473 -8.66 -14.06 -1.17
CA ILE A 473 -7.67 -13.04 -1.53
C ILE A 473 -6.70 -12.80 -0.38
N ALA A 474 -7.21 -12.64 0.84
CA ALA A 474 -6.40 -12.46 2.03
C ALA A 474 -5.44 -13.64 2.22
N ILE A 475 -5.91 -14.87 2.11
CA ILE A 475 -5.07 -16.08 2.23
C ILE A 475 -3.93 -16.09 1.20
N ILE A 476 -4.21 -15.74 -0.06
CA ILE A 476 -3.19 -15.61 -1.11
C ILE A 476 -2.19 -14.52 -0.77
N ALA A 477 -2.66 -13.34 -0.37
CA ALA A 477 -1.81 -12.25 0.04
C ALA A 477 -0.91 -12.64 1.21
N TYR A 478 -1.46 -13.26 2.27
CA TYR A 478 -0.69 -13.77 3.41
C TYR A 478 0.43 -14.74 2.99
N SER A 479 0.13 -15.66 2.08
CA SER A 479 1.12 -16.61 1.57
C SER A 479 2.24 -15.89 0.81
N LEU A 480 1.89 -15.08 -0.19
CA LEU A 480 2.86 -14.38 -1.04
C LEU A 480 3.69 -13.35 -0.27
N LEU A 481 3.07 -12.60 0.66
CA LEU A 481 3.76 -11.64 1.52
C LEU A 481 4.76 -12.32 2.45
N THR A 482 4.41 -13.51 2.97
CA THR A 482 5.31 -14.30 3.81
C THR A 482 6.52 -14.77 3.00
N ASP A 483 6.30 -15.29 1.80
CA ASP A 483 7.35 -15.75 0.91
C ASP A 483 8.26 -14.60 0.44
N PHE A 484 7.66 -13.45 0.07
CA PHE A 484 8.38 -12.23 -0.28
C PHE A 484 9.29 -11.73 0.85
N TYR A 485 8.75 -11.68 2.08
CA TYR A 485 9.55 -11.28 3.24
C TYR A 485 10.71 -12.26 3.46
N ASN A 486 10.46 -13.57 3.38
CA ASN A 486 11.49 -14.60 3.56
C ASN A 486 12.61 -14.45 2.53
N TYR A 487 12.26 -14.15 1.28
CA TYR A 487 13.22 -13.86 0.21
C TYR A 487 14.13 -12.67 0.58
N LYS A 488 13.55 -11.51 0.92
CA LYS A 488 14.31 -10.32 1.34
C LYS A 488 15.15 -10.55 2.59
N ASP A 489 14.60 -11.26 3.58
CA ASP A 489 15.30 -11.64 4.82
C ASP A 489 16.51 -12.55 4.54
N SER A 490 16.42 -13.44 3.55
CA SER A 490 17.52 -14.32 3.16
C SER A 490 18.70 -13.55 2.56
N ILE A 491 18.42 -12.53 1.73
CA ILE A 491 19.46 -11.67 1.14
C ILE A 491 20.14 -10.85 2.24
N TYR A 492 19.33 -10.25 3.12
CA TYR A 492 19.82 -9.47 4.25
C TYR A 492 20.76 -10.29 5.14
N LYS A 493 20.35 -11.50 5.54
CA LYS A 493 21.15 -12.39 6.40
C LYS A 493 22.45 -12.85 5.76
N LYS A 494 22.49 -12.95 4.42
CA LYS A 494 23.71 -13.26 3.67
C LYS A 494 24.64 -12.05 3.48
N GLY A 495 24.25 -10.86 3.96
CA GLY A 495 24.98 -9.62 3.74
C GLY A 495 24.94 -9.14 2.28
N GLY A 496 23.93 -9.56 1.51
CA GLY A 496 23.76 -9.16 0.12
C GLY A 496 23.33 -7.69 -0.01
N ASN A 497 23.58 -7.11 -1.18
CA ASN A 497 23.08 -5.77 -1.49
C ASN A 497 21.57 -5.80 -1.67
N LEU A 498 20.85 -4.99 -0.91
CA LEU A 498 19.40 -4.87 -1.01
C LEU A 498 19.06 -3.66 -1.89
N GLU A 499 18.20 -3.89 -2.89
CA GLU A 499 17.49 -2.84 -3.61
C GLU A 499 16.19 -2.52 -2.88
N LEU A 500 15.79 -1.24 -2.88
CA LEU A 500 14.50 -0.80 -2.38
C LEU A 500 13.38 -1.46 -3.19
N THR A 501 12.49 -2.19 -2.51
CA THR A 501 11.26 -2.71 -3.13
C THR A 501 10.05 -2.08 -2.47
N ILE A 502 9.21 -1.46 -3.29
CA ILE A 502 7.92 -0.93 -2.88
C ILE A 502 6.91 -2.08 -2.88
N LEU A 503 6.41 -2.44 -1.70
CA LEU A 503 5.29 -3.36 -1.55
C LEU A 503 4.01 -2.53 -1.45
N ALA A 504 3.17 -2.59 -2.48
CA ALA A 504 1.95 -1.79 -2.53
C ALA A 504 0.69 -2.67 -2.50
N LEU A 505 -0.27 -2.30 -1.64
CA LEU A 505 -1.55 -3.00 -1.51
C LEU A 505 -2.71 -2.01 -1.58
N ASP A 506 -3.60 -2.19 -2.55
CA ASP A 506 -4.87 -1.47 -2.64
C ASP A 506 -5.96 -2.21 -1.88
N GLU A 507 -6.87 -1.47 -1.25
CA GLU A 507 -7.85 -1.97 -0.28
C GLU A 507 -7.22 -2.71 0.91
N ALA A 508 -6.23 -2.08 1.55
CA ALA A 508 -5.45 -2.62 2.64
C ALA A 508 -6.27 -3.21 3.82
N HIS A 509 -7.51 -2.73 4.03
CA HIS A 509 -8.41 -3.24 5.07
C HIS A 509 -8.88 -4.68 4.81
N GLU A 510 -8.88 -5.13 3.56
CA GLU A 510 -9.23 -6.51 3.18
C GLU A 510 -8.15 -7.51 3.62
N TYR A 511 -6.87 -7.12 3.54
CA TYR A 511 -5.77 -7.99 3.94
C TYR A 511 -5.44 -7.84 5.42
N PHE A 512 -5.52 -6.64 5.99
CA PHE A 512 -5.14 -6.36 7.37
C PHE A 512 -6.32 -5.81 8.20
N PRO A 513 -7.41 -6.59 8.35
CA PRO A 513 -8.60 -6.11 9.03
C PRO A 513 -8.37 -5.94 10.54
N GLN A 514 -9.12 -5.03 11.14
CA GLN A 514 -9.31 -4.97 12.57
C GLN A 514 -10.25 -6.11 13.02
N THR A 515 -9.81 -6.91 14.00
CA THR A 515 -10.58 -8.04 14.52
C THR A 515 -10.60 -8.04 16.05
N LYS A 516 -11.70 -8.55 16.62
CA LYS A 516 -11.87 -8.77 18.07
C LYS A 516 -11.29 -10.11 18.53
N ASP A 517 -10.99 -11.02 17.60
CA ASP A 517 -10.35 -12.30 17.90
C ASP A 517 -8.85 -12.06 18.15
N GLU A 518 -8.40 -12.22 19.40
CA GLU A 518 -7.01 -11.97 19.80
C GLU A 518 -6.00 -12.89 19.10
N GLU A 519 -6.37 -14.13 18.76
CA GLU A 519 -5.48 -15.06 18.04
C GLU A 519 -5.33 -14.66 16.58
N ALA A 520 -6.44 -14.30 15.93
CA ALA A 520 -6.43 -13.74 14.58
C ALA A 520 -5.58 -12.47 14.54
N LYS A 521 -5.88 -11.52 15.44
CA LYS A 521 -5.16 -10.26 15.58
C LYS A 521 -3.66 -10.46 15.77
N SER A 522 -3.26 -11.37 16.65
CA SER A 522 -1.85 -11.69 16.89
C SER A 522 -1.15 -12.18 15.62
N THR A 523 -1.82 -12.96 14.78
CA THR A 523 -1.25 -13.40 13.51
C THR A 523 -1.05 -12.24 12.54
N ILE A 524 -2.10 -11.44 12.34
CA ILE A 524 -2.10 -10.28 11.44
C ILE A 524 -0.99 -9.31 11.84
N GLU A 525 -0.93 -8.97 13.14
CA GLU A 525 0.11 -8.12 13.71
C GLU A 525 1.51 -8.74 13.58
N GLY A 526 1.61 -10.07 13.67
CA GLY A 526 2.86 -10.79 13.40
C GLY A 526 3.38 -10.55 11.98
N LEU A 527 2.52 -10.59 10.96
CA LEU A 527 2.91 -10.26 9.59
C LEU A 527 3.23 -8.78 9.43
N ILE A 528 2.40 -7.88 9.97
CA ILE A 528 2.63 -6.43 9.93
C ILE A 528 3.99 -6.09 10.54
N ASN A 529 4.34 -6.66 11.69
CA ASN A 529 5.64 -6.44 12.32
C ASN A 529 6.81 -6.91 11.46
N ARG A 530 6.67 -8.04 10.76
CA ARG A 530 7.70 -8.51 9.82
C ARG A 530 7.83 -7.54 8.64
N LEU A 531 6.74 -7.20 7.98
CA LEU A 531 6.76 -6.36 6.78
C LEU A 531 7.16 -4.92 7.06
N MET A 532 6.66 -4.32 8.14
CA MET A 532 6.85 -2.91 8.42
C MET A 532 8.02 -2.67 9.38
N ARG A 533 8.02 -3.27 10.58
CA ARG A 533 9.13 -3.04 11.53
C ARG A 533 10.45 -3.63 11.06
N LEU A 534 10.45 -4.91 10.69
CA LEU A 534 11.66 -5.60 10.25
C LEU A 534 11.99 -5.32 8.78
N GLY A 535 10.98 -5.02 7.96
CA GLY A 535 11.14 -4.75 6.53
C GLY A 535 11.91 -3.46 6.24
N ARG A 536 11.87 -2.46 7.13
CA ARG A 536 12.65 -1.22 7.00
C ARG A 536 14.14 -1.48 6.73
N VAL A 537 14.78 -2.30 7.57
CA VAL A 537 16.21 -2.64 7.45
C VAL A 537 16.49 -3.55 6.24
N ARG A 538 15.44 -4.22 5.72
CA ARG A 538 15.48 -5.06 4.52
C ARG A 538 15.13 -4.29 3.23
N LYS A 539 15.05 -2.95 3.32
CA LYS A 539 14.64 -2.03 2.24
C LYS A 539 13.30 -2.40 1.60
N VAL A 540 12.33 -2.74 2.44
CA VAL A 540 10.94 -2.93 2.04
C VAL A 540 10.15 -1.69 2.43
N ALA A 541 9.62 -0.99 1.44
CA ALA A 541 8.75 0.17 1.62
C ALA A 541 7.29 -0.24 1.38
N VAL A 542 6.52 -0.40 2.46
CA VAL A 542 5.10 -0.73 2.37
C VAL A 542 4.27 0.53 2.07
N VAL A 543 3.48 0.50 0.99
CA VAL A 543 2.53 1.54 0.60
C VAL A 543 1.13 0.94 0.62
N LEU A 544 0.30 1.40 1.55
CA LEU A 544 -1.04 0.86 1.76
C LEU A 544 -2.06 1.90 1.31
N ALA A 545 -3.10 1.49 0.59
CA ALA A 545 -4.23 2.35 0.25
C ALA A 545 -5.53 1.77 0.79
N THR A 546 -6.39 2.60 1.37
CA THR A 546 -7.72 2.17 1.84
C THR A 546 -8.71 3.34 1.80
N HIS A 547 -9.99 3.01 1.65
CA HIS A 547 -11.10 3.95 1.90
C HIS A 547 -11.77 3.76 3.26
N MET A 548 -11.41 2.70 4.00
CA MET A 548 -11.95 2.35 5.32
C MET A 548 -10.81 2.27 6.34
N PRO A 549 -10.32 3.40 6.86
CA PRO A 549 -9.25 3.38 7.87
C PRO A 549 -9.72 2.84 9.23
N GLU A 550 -11.03 2.79 9.48
CA GLU A 550 -11.59 2.24 10.73
C GLU A 550 -11.57 0.72 10.77
N ASP A 551 -11.67 0.06 9.62
CA ASP A 551 -11.62 -1.39 9.49
C ASP A 551 -10.18 -1.90 9.35
N LEU A 552 -9.20 -0.99 9.30
CA LEU A 552 -7.78 -1.31 9.17
C LEU A 552 -7.14 -1.56 10.54
N ASN A 553 -6.25 -2.54 10.62
CA ASN A 553 -5.52 -2.83 11.85
C ASN A 553 -4.78 -1.57 12.39
N PRO A 554 -5.00 -1.15 13.66
CA PRO A 554 -4.40 0.06 14.22
C PRO A 554 -2.86 0.11 14.17
N LEU A 555 -2.20 -1.04 14.16
CA LEU A 555 -0.74 -1.12 14.07
C LEU A 555 -0.22 -0.54 12.74
N ILE A 556 -1.00 -0.62 11.66
CA ILE A 556 -0.66 0.02 10.39
C ILE A 556 -0.69 1.55 10.52
N LEU A 557 -1.76 2.09 11.13
CA LEU A 557 -1.88 3.54 11.35
C LEU A 557 -0.70 4.08 12.17
N GLN A 558 -0.22 3.29 13.13
CA GLN A 558 0.93 3.61 13.97
C GLN A 558 2.27 3.49 13.24
N LEU A 559 2.44 2.48 12.38
CA LEU A 559 3.71 2.20 11.71
C LEU A 559 3.93 2.97 10.40
N SER A 560 2.86 3.47 9.79
CA SER A 560 2.95 4.34 8.62
C SER A 560 3.24 5.77 9.04
N ASN A 561 4.52 6.16 8.93
CA ASN A 561 4.96 7.52 9.28
C ASN A 561 4.58 8.55 8.22
N THR A 562 4.43 8.12 6.97
CA THR A 562 3.89 8.98 5.90
C THR A 562 2.40 8.70 5.75
N LYS A 563 1.58 9.75 5.82
CA LYS A 563 0.13 9.67 5.60
C LYS A 563 -0.25 10.65 4.50
N ILE A 564 -0.95 10.14 3.49
CA ILE A 564 -1.50 10.93 2.38
C ILE A 564 -3.01 10.83 2.48
N VAL A 565 -3.65 11.90 2.90
CA VAL A 565 -5.10 11.96 3.10
C VAL A 565 -5.72 12.76 1.96
N MET A 566 -6.56 12.10 1.19
CA MET A 566 -7.36 12.68 0.10
C MET A 566 -8.79 12.93 0.60
N ARG A 567 -9.73 13.16 -0.31
CA ARG A 567 -11.14 13.40 0.04
C ARG A 567 -11.70 12.36 1.02
N ASN A 568 -12.15 12.78 2.19
CA ASN A 568 -12.73 11.94 3.25
C ASN A 568 -13.77 12.71 4.07
N GLU A 569 -14.52 11.97 4.90
CA GLU A 569 -15.49 12.50 5.87
C GLU A 569 -14.80 13.12 7.10
N GLU A 570 -15.48 14.06 7.76
CA GLU A 570 -14.94 14.86 8.87
C GLU A 570 -14.43 14.01 10.04
N ASN A 571 -15.19 13.01 10.47
CA ASN A 571 -14.81 12.06 11.52
C ASN A 571 -13.50 11.32 11.21
N VAL A 572 -13.25 10.96 9.95
CA VAL A 572 -12.02 10.31 9.50
C VAL A 572 -10.86 11.30 9.56
N LEU A 573 -11.07 12.56 9.17
CA LEU A 573 -10.05 13.60 9.24
C LEU A 573 -9.62 13.88 10.67
N GLU A 574 -10.58 14.07 11.59
CA GLU A 574 -10.31 14.27 13.03
C GLU A 574 -9.51 13.11 13.63
N LYS A 575 -9.92 11.87 13.34
CA LYS A 575 -9.24 10.66 13.86
C LYS A 575 -7.80 10.52 13.38
N LEU A 576 -7.50 11.05 12.20
CA LEU A 576 -6.17 11.03 11.59
C LEU A 576 -5.33 12.29 11.91
N GLY A 577 -5.92 13.29 12.55
CA GLY A 577 -5.29 14.57 12.88
C GLY A 577 -5.18 15.52 11.68
N PHE A 578 -6.18 15.55 10.79
CA PHE A 578 -6.26 16.40 9.60
C PHE A 578 -7.49 17.32 9.60
N GLU A 579 -8.08 17.58 10.76
CA GLU A 579 -9.23 18.48 10.97
C GLU A 579 -8.96 19.90 10.47
N ASP A 580 -7.71 20.38 10.60
CA ASP A 580 -7.25 21.68 10.11
C ASP A 580 -7.35 21.84 8.58
N TYR A 581 -7.57 20.74 7.85
CA TYR A 581 -7.67 20.69 6.39
C TYR A 581 -9.07 20.27 5.90
N ALA A 582 -10.08 20.25 6.77
CA ALA A 582 -11.43 19.80 6.44
C ALA A 582 -12.07 20.64 5.33
N ASP A 583 -11.83 21.94 5.33
CA ASP A 583 -12.27 22.90 4.30
C ASP A 583 -11.82 22.49 2.87
N ILE A 584 -10.60 21.95 2.75
CA ILE A 584 -10.04 21.47 1.49
C ILE A 584 -10.46 20.03 1.22
N LEU A 585 -10.38 19.15 2.22
CA LEU A 585 -10.49 17.69 2.03
C LEU A 585 -11.93 17.20 1.91
N LEU A 586 -12.93 17.86 2.51
CA LEU A 586 -14.34 17.42 2.39
C LEU A 586 -14.85 17.50 0.94
N THR A 587 -14.37 18.47 0.17
CA THR A 587 -14.83 18.73 -1.20
C THR A 587 -13.73 18.55 -2.25
N ALA A 588 -12.58 17.97 -1.86
CA ALA A 588 -11.41 17.80 -2.70
C ALA A 588 -11.73 17.08 -4.02
N GLN A 589 -11.23 17.66 -5.13
CA GLN A 589 -11.24 17.00 -6.44
C GLN A 589 -10.33 15.77 -6.43
N ALA A 590 -10.56 14.85 -7.37
CA ALA A 590 -9.70 13.68 -7.54
C ALA A 590 -8.23 14.10 -7.73
N GLY A 591 -7.34 13.45 -6.98
CA GLY A 591 -5.91 13.73 -6.96
C GLY A 591 -5.48 14.82 -5.99
N LEU A 592 -6.38 15.59 -5.38
CA LEU A 592 -6.03 16.55 -4.34
C LEU A 592 -5.97 15.85 -2.96
N GLY A 593 -4.94 16.14 -2.19
CA GLY A 593 -4.78 15.62 -0.83
C GLY A 593 -3.74 16.38 -0.03
N VAL A 594 -3.63 16.03 1.25
CA VAL A 594 -2.60 16.54 2.16
C VAL A 594 -1.68 15.40 2.52
N ILE A 595 -0.38 15.65 2.49
CA ILE A 595 0.64 14.70 2.95
C ILE A 595 1.28 15.19 4.23
N ARG A 596 1.40 14.28 5.20
CA ARG A 596 2.20 14.41 6.42
C ARG A 596 3.31 13.37 6.41
N SER A 597 4.54 13.76 6.68
CA SER A 597 5.71 12.87 6.67
C SER A 597 6.61 13.14 7.88
N ILE A 598 7.53 12.21 8.16
CA ILE A 598 8.53 12.38 9.23
C ILE A 598 9.58 13.45 8.91
N LYS A 599 9.80 13.75 7.62
CA LYS A 599 10.87 14.64 7.16
C LYS A 599 10.42 16.07 6.87
N PHE A 600 9.14 16.28 6.62
CA PHE A 600 8.64 17.55 6.12
C PHE A 600 7.25 17.86 6.67
N SER A 601 6.93 19.15 6.68
CA SER A 601 5.68 19.67 7.21
C SER A 601 4.48 19.22 6.38
N ASP A 602 3.26 19.45 6.86
CA ASP A 602 2.07 19.14 6.07
C ASP A 602 2.04 19.96 4.77
N VAL A 603 1.85 19.26 3.65
CA VAL A 603 1.82 19.87 2.31
C VAL A 603 0.53 19.50 1.60
N VAL A 604 -0.19 20.50 1.10
CA VAL A 604 -1.30 20.27 0.18
C VAL A 604 -0.71 19.98 -1.19
N MET A 605 -1.08 18.85 -1.78
CA MET A 605 -0.54 18.38 -3.05
C MET A 605 -1.64 17.93 -4.01
N ARG A 606 -1.35 18.06 -5.30
CA ARG A 606 -2.12 17.41 -6.36
C ARG A 606 -1.27 16.33 -7.01
N THR A 607 -1.80 15.11 -7.06
CA THR A 607 -1.17 13.98 -7.74
C THR A 607 -0.99 14.27 -9.22
N LEU A 608 0.11 13.80 -9.80
CA LEU A 608 0.28 13.81 -11.25
C LEU A 608 -0.72 12.86 -11.90
N LEU A 609 -1.17 13.18 -13.11
CA LEU A 609 -1.90 12.21 -13.92
C LEU A 609 -0.86 11.35 -14.66
N PRO A 610 -0.94 10.01 -14.56
CA PRO A 610 0.05 9.08 -15.12
C PRO A 610 0.06 9.02 -16.65
#